data_AF-A0A2T0S9W2-F1
#
_entry.id   AF-A0A2T0S9W2-F1
#
_cell.length_a   1.000
_cell.length_b   1.000
_cell.length_c   1.000
_cell.angle_alpha   90.00
_cell.angle_beta   90.00
_cell.angle_gamma   90.00
#
_symmetry.space_group_name_H-M   'P 1'
#
loop_
_entity.id
_entity.type
_entity.pdbx_description
1 polymer ?
#
loop_
_entity_poly.entity_id
_entity_poly.type
_entity_poly.pdbx_seq_one_letter_code
_entity_poly.pdbx_strand_id
1 'polypeptide(L)' 'MKLYNNPRDKRVFVPNKAGGVSLNFGHPIAWWILILMTIVPVVIVAGVTIAVLA' A
#
# COMPACT_ATOMS: atom_id res chain seq x y z
N MET A 1 -14.56 -2.23 -1.22
CA MET A 1 -14.04 -2.48 0.15
C MET A 1 -13.67 -1.15 0.78
N LYS A 2 -14.05 -0.91 2.04
CA LYS A 2 -13.65 0.31 2.76
C LYS A 2 -12.26 0.08 3.37
N LEU A 3 -11.29 0.91 2.98
CA LEU A 3 -9.95 0.90 3.59
C LEU A 3 -10.06 1.34 5.06
N TYR A 4 -9.28 0.73 5.95
CA TYR A 4 -9.20 1.19 7.33
C TYR A 4 -8.48 2.55 7.35
N ASN A 5 -9.16 3.58 7.87
CA ASN A 5 -8.64 4.94 7.92
C ASN A 5 -9.07 5.59 9.24
N ASN A 6 -8.16 5.60 10.21
CA ASN A 6 -8.34 6.28 11.47
C ASN A 6 -7.07 7.06 11.83
N PRO A 7 -7.05 8.39 11.65
CA PRO A 7 -5.90 9.24 11.99
C PRO A 7 -5.56 9.28 13.48
N ARG A 8 -6.49 8.88 14.35
CA ARG A 8 -6.27 8.82 15.82
C ARG A 8 -5.61 7.51 16.25
N ASP A 9 -5.67 6.46 15.43
CA ASP A 9 -4.99 5.21 15.71
C ASP A 9 -3.53 5.32 15.24
N LYS A 10 -2.59 5.29 16.19
CA LYS A 10 -1.15 5.42 15.91
C LYS A 10 -0.56 4.17 15.25
N ARG A 11 -1.30 3.06 15.15
CA ARG A 11 -0.81 1.83 14.55
C ARG A 11 -0.89 1.92 13.02
N VAL A 12 0.21 1.54 12.36
CA VAL A 12 0.27 1.41 10.89
C VAL A 12 -0.41 0.12 10.44
N PHE A 13 -0.15 -0.99 11.15
CA PHE A 13 -0.78 -2.29 10.92
C PHE A 13 -1.79 -2.57 12.04
N VAL A 14 -3.04 -2.81 11.66
CA VAL A 14 -4.15 -3.02 12.59
C VAL A 14 -4.72 -4.42 12.38
N PRO A 15 -4.85 -5.26 13.43
CA PRO A 15 -5.48 -6.57 13.32
C PRO A 15 -6.89 -6.47 12.73
N ASN A 16 -7.22 -7.39 11.82
CA ASN A 16 -8.56 -7.46 11.23
C ASN A 16 -9.31 -8.72 11.69
N LYS A 17 -10.62 -8.71 11.48
CA LYS A 17 -11.51 -9.82 11.88
C LYS A 17 -11.24 -11.12 11.13
N ALA A 18 -10.49 -11.07 10.03
CA ALA A 18 -10.13 -12.22 9.22
C ALA A 18 -8.84 -12.91 9.70
N GLY A 19 -8.28 -12.50 10.85
CA GLY A 19 -7.06 -13.09 11.41
C GLY A 19 -5.75 -12.57 10.80
N GLY A 20 -5.81 -11.52 9.97
CA GLY A 20 -4.64 -10.85 9.39
C GLY A 20 -4.46 -9.43 9.92
N VAL A 21 -3.62 -8.66 9.22
CA VAL A 21 -3.44 -7.22 9.46
C VAL A 21 -3.95 -6.41 8.28
N SER A 22 -4.49 -5.23 8.57
CA SER A 22 -4.87 -4.21 7.60
C SER A 22 -3.99 -2.98 7.78
N LEU A 23 -3.69 -2.30 6.69
CA LEU A 23 -2.94 -1.05 6.72
C LEU A 23 -3.87 0.11 7.09
N ASN A 24 -3.44 0.99 7.99
CA ASN A 24 -4.18 2.19 8.36
C ASN A 24 -3.82 3.38 7.47
N PHE A 25 -4.69 3.69 6.50
CA PHE A 25 -4.51 4.80 5.57
C PHE A 25 -4.70 6.19 6.21
N GLY A 26 -5.11 6.25 7.48
CA GLY A 26 -5.04 7.47 8.29
C GLY A 26 -3.64 7.78 8.82
N HIS A 27 -2.72 6.81 8.76
CA HIS A 27 -1.34 6.98 9.19
C HIS A 27 -0.46 7.38 7.99
N PRO A 28 0.32 8.49 8.04
CA PRO A 28 1.12 8.96 6.91
C PRO A 28 2.08 7.91 6.32
N ILE A 29 2.69 7.09 7.19
CA ILE A 29 3.61 5.99 6.78
C ILE A 29 2.91 4.94 5.89
N ALA A 30 1.60 4.70 6.04
CA ALA A 30 0.90 3.73 5.21
C ALA A 30 0.95 4.07 3.71
N TRP A 31 0.97 5.36 3.37
CA TRP A 31 1.10 5.81 1.99
C TRP A 31 2.46 5.51 1.39
N TRP A 32 3.53 5.65 2.18
CA TRP A 32 4.87 5.26 1.76
C TRP A 32 4.99 3.76 1.53
N ILE A 33 4.35 2.94 2.38
CA ILE A 33 4.30 1.49 2.19
C ILE A 33 3.60 1.16 0.86
N LEU A 34 2.45 1.78 0.57
CA LEU A 34 1.75 1.61 -0.71
C LEU A 34 2.64 1.99 -1.91
N ILE A 35 3.32 3.14 -1.82
CA ILE A 35 4.18 3.62 -2.89
C ILE A 35 5.32 2.62 -3.15
N LEU A 36 6.04 2.23 -2.10
CA LEU A 36 7.25 1.41 -2.23
C LEU A 36 6.96 -0.05 -2.56
N MET A 37 5.88 -0.63 -2.02
CA MET A 37 5.56 -2.05 -2.20
C MET A 37 4.67 -2.31 -3.42
N THR A 38 4.00 -1.30 -3.96
CA THR A 38 3.05 -1.50 -5.06
C THR A 38 3.33 -0.57 -6.23
N ILE A 39 3.34 0.75 -6.01
CA ILE A 39 3.45 1.71 -7.13
C ILE A 39 4.82 1.60 -7.81
N VAL A 40 5.91 1.61 -7.05
CA VAL A 40 7.27 1.52 -7.60
C VAL A 40 7.48 0.22 -8.38
N PRO A 41 7.18 -0.98 -7.83
CA PRO A 41 7.27 -2.23 -8.60
C PRO A 41 6.44 -2.22 -9.88
N VAL A 42 5.19 -1.72 -9.83
CA VAL A 42 4.32 -1.65 -11.02
C VAL A 42 4.90 -0.73 -12.09
N VAL A 43 5.43 0.44 -11.71
CA VAL A 43 6.07 1.37 -12.63
C VAL A 43 7.31 0.76 -13.27
N ILE A 44 8.13 0.03 -12.50
CA ILE A 44 9.32 -0.66 -13.04
C ILE A 44 8.90 -1.70 -14.07
N VAL A 45 7.94 -2.58 -13.73
CA VAL A 45 7.46 -3.62 -14.66
C VAL A 45 6.90 -2.99 -15.93
N ALA A 46 6.00 -2.01 -15.79
CA ALA A 46 5.42 -1.33 -16.94
C ALA A 46 6.48 -0.66 -17.83
N GLY A 47 7.45 0.05 -17.22
CA GLY A 47 8.54 0.71 -17.93
C GLY A 47 9.42 -0.28 -18.71
N VAL A 48 9.79 -1.39 -18.08
CA VAL A 48 10.57 -2.44 -18.75
C VAL A 48 9.77 -3.11 -19.85
N THR A 49 8.50 -3.44 -19.62
CA THR A 49 7.63 -4.03 -20.65
C THR A 49 7.52 -3.13 -21.88
N ILE A 50 7.28 -1.83 -21.69
CA ILE A 50 7.22 -0.87 -22.80
C ILE A 50 8.57 -0.79 -23.51
N ALA A 51 9.68 -0.71 -22.78
CA ALA A 51 11.02 -0.63 -23.36
C ALA A 51 11.42 -1.88 -24.16
N VAL A 52 10.87 -3.05 -23.82
CA VAL A 52 11.10 -4.30 -24.55
C VAL A 52 10.24 -4.42 -25.81
N LEU A 53 9.01 -3.87 -25.79
CA LEU A 53 8.05 -4.01 -26.88
C LEU A 53 8.08 -2.87 -27.90
N ALA A 54 8.67 -1.72 -27.56
CA ALA A 54 8.86 -0.56 -28.44
C ALA A 54 10.13 -0.70 -29.29
#